data_AF-A0A5C7GFE8-F1
#
_entry.id   AF-A0A5C7GFE8-F1
#
_cell.length_a   1.000
_cell.length_b   1.000
_cell.length_c   1.000
_cell.angle_alpha   90.00
_cell.angle_beta   90.00
_cell.angle_gamma   90.00
#
_symmetry.space_group_name_H-M   'P 1'
#
loop_
_entity.id
_entity.type
_entity.pdbx_description
1 polymer ?
#
loop_
_entity_poly.entity_id
_entity_poly.type
_entity_poly.pdbx_seq_one_letter_code
_entity_poly.pdbx_strand_id
1 'polypeptide(L)'
;MLGKIHLFFGILVVIIFLLTGQYMDKNFNHLQDMELMNRALFRAGHLYILLFGLINAALGAHLKLSKTKWINLVQKLGSLVIFSATILVIYGFFTELPTENIERPLTRFSLYLILFGVSVHGLISLVPNKYKTI
;
A
#
# COMPACT_ATOMS: atom_id res chain seq x y z
N MET A 1 18.55 6.30 -2.09
CA MET A 1 18.24 5.41 -0.94
C MET A 1 16.75 5.14 -0.83
N LEU A 2 15.90 6.18 -0.73
CA LEU A 2 14.45 6.01 -0.56
C LEU A 2 13.75 5.15 -1.63
N GLY A 3 14.10 5.31 -2.92
CA GLY A 3 13.57 4.45 -3.99
C GLY A 3 13.87 2.95 -3.77
N LYS A 4 15.09 2.62 -3.35
CA LYS A 4 15.47 1.23 -3.01
C LYS A 4 14.66 0.68 -1.82
N ILE A 5 14.37 1.53 -0.83
CA ILE A 5 13.54 1.16 0.32
C ILE A 5 12.12 0.83 -0.15
N HIS A 6 11.49 1.70 -0.95
CA HIS A 6 10.17 1.42 -1.54
C HIS A 6 10.17 0.15 -2.38
N LEU A 7 11.21 -0.09 -3.17
CA LEU A 7 11.29 -1.29 -4.00
C LEU A 7 11.37 -2.56 -3.17
N PHE A 8 12.29 -2.61 -2.20
CA PHE A 8 12.43 -3.78 -1.32
C PHE A 8 11.19 -4.00 -0.47
N PHE A 9 10.61 -2.91 0.06
CA PHE A 9 9.37 -2.96 0.83
C PHE A 9 8.19 -3.43 -0.02
N GLY A 10 8.07 -2.97 -1.26
CA GLY A 10 7.06 -3.44 -2.21
C GLY A 10 7.18 -4.93 -2.50
N ILE A 11 8.40 -5.43 -2.75
CA ILE A 11 8.66 -6.87 -2.93
C ILE A 11 8.27 -7.65 -1.67
N LEU A 12 8.65 -7.18 -0.48
CA LEU A 12 8.25 -7.78 0.78
C LEU A 12 6.73 -7.87 0.93
N VAL A 13 6.00 -6.82 0.56
CA VAL A 13 4.54 -6.78 0.62
C VAL A 13 3.91 -7.74 -0.39
N VAL A 14 4.51 -7.92 -1.58
CA VAL A 14 4.08 -8.95 -2.55
C VAL A 14 4.28 -10.35 -1.98
N ILE A 15 5.37 -10.60 -1.24
CA ILE A 15 5.56 -11.87 -0.53
C ILE A 15 4.47 -12.04 0.54
N ILE A 16 4.16 -11.00 1.32
CA ILE A 16 3.06 -11.02 2.30
C ILE A 16 1.73 -11.30 1.62
N PHE A 17 1.47 -10.73 0.44
CA PHE A 17 0.30 -11.06 -0.37
C PHE A 17 0.23 -12.57 -0.64
N LEU A 18 1.29 -13.19 -1.17
CA LEU A 18 1.31 -14.65 -1.40
C LEU A 18 1.02 -15.45 -0.12
N LEU A 19 1.62 -15.04 1.00
CA LEU A 19 1.39 -15.67 2.30
C LEU A 19 -0.06 -15.51 2.79
N THR A 20 -0.68 -14.35 2.60
CA THR A 20 -2.10 -14.15 2.95
C THR A 20 -3.03 -15.03 2.11
N GLY A 21 -2.70 -15.28 0.84
CA GLY A 21 -3.44 -16.24 0.01
C GLY A 21 -3.35 -17.66 0.56
N GLN A 22 -2.16 -18.10 0.97
CA GLN A 22 -1.95 -19.39 1.63
C GLN A 22 -2.65 -19.48 2.99
N TYR A 23 -2.70 -18.38 3.74
CA TYR A 23 -3.42 -18.28 5.00
C TYR A 23 -4.94 -18.46 4.79
N MET A 24 -5.51 -17.80 3.79
CA MET A 24 -6.93 -17.94 3.43
C MET A 24 -7.29 -19.36 3.01
N ASP A 25 -6.40 -20.01 2.25
CA ASP A 25 -6.55 -21.39 1.82
C ASP A 25 -6.60 -22.35 3.01
N LYS A 26 -5.58 -22.29 3.89
CA LYS A 26 -5.38 -23.24 4.99
C LYS A 26 -6.33 -23.01 6.17
N ASN A 27 -6.61 -21.77 6.53
CA ASN A 27 -7.34 -21.46 7.76
C ASN A 27 -8.85 -21.28 7.55
N PHE A 28 -9.29 -21.02 6.32
CA PHE A 28 -10.70 -20.76 6.02
C PHE A 28 -11.26 -21.67 4.92
N ASN A 29 -10.64 -22.84 4.69
CA ASN A 29 -11.06 -23.79 3.64
C ASN A 29 -11.26 -23.08 2.28
N HIS A 30 -10.28 -22.28 1.88
CA HIS A 30 -10.35 -21.44 0.68
C HIS A 30 -11.58 -20.50 0.61
N LEU A 31 -12.10 -20.10 1.78
CA LEU A 31 -13.33 -19.33 1.97
C LEU A 31 -14.61 -20.00 1.41
N GLN A 32 -14.61 -21.31 1.12
CA GLN A 32 -15.75 -21.96 0.46
C GLN A 32 -17.02 -21.92 1.32
N ASP A 33 -16.87 -22.14 2.62
CA ASP A 33 -17.97 -22.19 3.59
C ASP A 33 -18.35 -20.82 4.15
N MET A 34 -17.69 -19.76 3.69
CA MET A 34 -17.92 -18.40 4.16
C MET A 34 -19.08 -17.75 3.42
N GLU A 35 -19.91 -16.99 4.16
CA GLU A 35 -20.97 -16.16 3.60
C GLU A 35 -20.43 -15.21 2.52
N LEU A 36 -21.25 -14.92 1.51
CA LEU A 36 -20.85 -14.23 0.28
C LEU A 36 -20.19 -12.88 0.54
N MET A 37 -20.75 -12.04 1.42
CA MET A 37 -20.20 -10.73 1.76
C MET A 37 -18.82 -10.88 2.41
N ASN A 38 -18.70 -11.73 3.43
CA ASN A 38 -17.43 -11.95 4.13
C ASN A 38 -16.36 -12.50 3.17
N ARG A 39 -16.72 -13.41 2.28
CA ARG A 39 -15.83 -13.94 1.24
C ARG A 39 -15.36 -12.85 0.28
N ALA A 40 -16.26 -11.99 -0.19
CA ALA A 40 -15.92 -10.86 -1.06
C ALA A 40 -14.96 -9.89 -0.36
N LEU A 41 -15.21 -9.63 0.92
CA LEU A 41 -14.42 -8.76 1.78
C LEU A 41 -12.99 -9.27 2.01
N PHE A 42 -12.80 -10.57 2.26
CA PHE A 42 -11.47 -11.19 2.34
C PHE A 42 -10.70 -11.09 1.02
N ARG A 43 -11.36 -11.37 -0.11
CA ARG A 43 -10.74 -11.25 -1.44
C ARG A 43 -10.35 -9.80 -1.75
N ALA A 44 -11.20 -8.83 -1.43
CA ALA A 44 -10.90 -7.42 -1.60
C ALA A 44 -9.70 -6.98 -0.74
N GLY A 45 -9.68 -7.35 0.54
CA GLY A 45 -8.55 -7.06 1.43
C GLY A 45 -7.23 -7.65 0.92
N HIS A 46 -7.26 -8.90 0.46
CA HIS A 46 -6.11 -9.57 -0.16
C HIS A 46 -5.60 -8.83 -1.40
N LEU A 47 -6.51 -8.39 -2.29
CA LEU A 47 -6.15 -7.59 -3.47
C LEU A 47 -5.60 -6.20 -3.11
N TYR A 48 -6.05 -5.59 -2.02
CA TYR A 48 -5.49 -4.32 -1.56
C TYR A 48 -4.02 -4.46 -1.11
N ILE A 49 -3.67 -5.55 -0.43
CA ILE A 49 -2.27 -5.83 -0.07
C ILE A 49 -1.40 -5.92 -1.34
N LEU A 50 -1.86 -6.65 -2.36
CA LEU A 50 -1.16 -6.71 -3.65
C LEU A 50 -1.00 -5.33 -4.27
N LEU A 51 -2.09 -4.56 -4.37
CA LEU A 51 -2.09 -3.23 -4.95
C LEU A 51 -1.08 -2.32 -4.25
N PHE A 52 -1.04 -2.32 -2.93
CA PHE A 52 -0.14 -1.46 -2.16
C PHE A 52 1.31 -1.92 -2.31
N GLY A 53 1.55 -3.23 -2.40
CA GLY A 53 2.87 -3.79 -2.72
C GLY A 53 3.37 -3.34 -4.10
N LEU A 54 2.51 -3.42 -5.13
CA LEU A 54 2.83 -2.98 -6.48
C LEU A 54 3.06 -1.46 -6.56
N ILE A 55 2.28 -0.64 -5.85
CA ILE A 55 2.49 0.80 -5.75
C ILE A 55 3.88 1.10 -5.16
N ASN A 56 4.25 0.43 -4.07
CA ASN A 56 5.57 0.61 -3.47
C ASN A 56 6.69 0.16 -4.42
N ALA A 57 6.54 -0.98 -5.10
CA ALA A 57 7.54 -1.47 -6.05
C ALA A 57 7.71 -0.51 -7.24
N ALA A 58 6.60 -0.08 -7.86
CA ALA A 58 6.60 0.84 -8.98
C ALA A 58 7.18 2.21 -8.60
N LEU A 59 6.75 2.77 -7.46
CA LEU A 59 7.32 4.01 -6.96
C LEU A 59 8.81 3.85 -6.68
N GLY A 60 9.24 2.74 -6.08
CA GLY A 60 10.65 2.47 -5.79
C GLY A 60 11.54 2.40 -7.02
N ALA A 61 11.03 1.83 -8.12
CA ALA A 61 11.73 1.73 -9.39
C ALA A 61 11.93 3.09 -10.09
N HIS A 62 10.98 4.02 -9.93
CA HIS A 62 10.98 5.30 -10.65
C HIS A 62 11.30 6.53 -9.80
N LEU A 63 11.29 6.42 -8.47
CA LEU A 63 11.44 7.56 -7.56
C LEU A 63 12.84 8.18 -7.67
N LYS A 64 12.88 9.39 -8.21
CA LYS A 64 14.05 10.27 -8.18
C LYS A 64 13.77 11.41 -7.20
N LEU A 65 14.57 11.49 -6.14
CA LEU A 65 14.46 12.57 -5.15
C LEU A 65 14.89 13.89 -5.77
N SER A 66 14.09 14.92 -5.56
CA SER A 66 14.42 16.28 -5.99
C SER A 66 15.59 16.85 -5.17
N LYS A 67 16.42 17.67 -5.82
CA LYS A 67 17.46 18.48 -5.15
C LYS A 67 16.85 19.67 -4.40
N THR A 68 15.66 20.12 -4.81
CA THR A 68 14.94 21.22 -4.15
C THR A 68 14.48 20.77 -2.76
N LYS A 69 14.94 21.44 -1.70
CA LYS A 69 14.75 21.00 -0.30
C LYS A 69 13.29 20.74 0.08
N TRP A 70 12.38 21.67 -0.25
CA TRP A 70 10.96 21.53 0.06
C TRP A 70 10.28 20.40 -0.72
N ILE A 71 10.58 20.25 -2.02
CA ILE A 71 10.06 19.13 -2.83
C ILE A 71 10.55 17.79 -2.26
N ASN A 72 11.84 17.70 -1.89
CA ASN A 72 12.40 16.51 -1.28
C ASN A 72 11.71 16.17 0.06
N LEU A 73 11.42 17.18 0.89
CA LEU A 73 10.69 16.99 2.13
C LEU A 73 9.26 16.45 1.88
N VAL A 74 8.53 17.03 0.93
CA VAL A 74 7.19 16.58 0.54
C VAL A 74 7.23 15.14 0.01
N GLN A 75 8.20 14.78 -0.85
CA GLN A 75 8.39 13.42 -1.33
C GLN A 75 8.65 12.43 -0.19
N LYS A 76 9.46 12.81 0.82
CA LYS A 76 9.72 11.97 2.00
C LYS A 76 8.48 11.78 2.87
N LEU A 77 7.72 12.85 3.11
CA LEU A 77 6.47 12.77 3.88
C LEU A 77 5.42 11.93 3.16
N GLY A 78 5.25 12.11 1.85
CA GLY A 78 4.36 11.27 1.04
C GLY A 78 4.77 9.80 1.06
N SER A 79 6.08 9.52 1.04
CA SER A 79 6.63 8.16 1.17
C SER A 79 6.30 7.54 2.52
N LEU A 80 6.46 8.29 3.61
CA LEU A 80 6.10 7.84 4.96
C LEU A 80 4.60 7.50 5.05
N VAL A 81 3.75 8.34 4.47
CA VAL A 81 2.30 8.09 4.43
C VAL A 81 1.97 6.79 3.67
N ILE A 82 2.62 6.54 2.53
CA ILE A 82 2.43 5.30 1.75
C ILE A 82 2.85 4.07 2.58
N PHE A 83 3.97 4.14 3.29
CA PHE A 83 4.40 3.05 4.18
C PHE A 83 3.38 2.79 5.29
N SER A 84 2.93 3.84 5.98
CA SER A 84 1.90 3.72 7.01
C SER A 84 0.60 3.13 6.49
N ALA A 85 0.15 3.57 5.30
CA ALA A 85 -1.02 3.01 4.63
C ALA A 85 -0.86 1.49 4.39
N THR A 86 0.32 1.07 3.92
CA THR A 86 0.61 -0.33 3.62
C THR A 86 0.65 -1.19 4.88
N ILE A 87 1.22 -0.68 5.97
CA ILE A 87 1.21 -1.37 7.26
C ILE A 87 -0.23 -1.50 7.77
N LEU A 88 -1.04 -0.44 7.66
CA LEU A 88 -2.43 -0.45 8.11
C LEU A 88 -3.31 -1.44 7.33
N VAL A 89 -3.15 -1.56 6.00
CA VAL A 89 -3.96 -2.51 5.23
C VAL A 89 -3.61 -3.96 5.57
N ILE A 90 -2.33 -4.25 5.80
CA ILE A 90 -1.88 -5.58 6.24
C ILE A 90 -2.41 -5.88 7.65
N TYR A 91 -2.30 -4.92 8.57
CA TYR A 91 -2.81 -5.09 9.93
C TYR A 91 -4.34 -5.27 9.94
N GLY A 92 -5.06 -4.41 9.22
CA GLY A 92 -6.51 -4.49 9.06
C GLY A 92 -6.98 -5.82 8.44
N PHE A 93 -6.19 -6.40 7.53
CA PHE A 93 -6.45 -7.74 7.01
C PHE A 93 -6.52 -8.80 8.13
N PHE A 94 -5.59 -8.77 9.10
CA PHE A 94 -5.59 -9.77 10.17
C PHE A 94 -6.55 -9.45 11.32
N THR A 95 -6.88 -8.18 11.57
CA THR A 95 -7.70 -7.80 12.72
C THR A 95 -9.16 -7.53 12.39
N GLU A 96 -9.48 -7.01 11.20
CA GLU A 96 -10.84 -6.62 10.84
C GLU A 96 -11.56 -7.71 10.03
N LEU A 97 -10.84 -8.43 9.16
CA LEU A 97 -11.46 -9.44 8.29
C LEU A 97 -12.03 -10.66 9.02
N PRO A 98 -11.39 -11.20 10.07
CA PRO A 98 -11.94 -12.34 10.79
C PRO A 98 -13.21 -12.01 11.59
N THR A 99 -13.59 -10.73 11.66
CA THR A 99 -14.81 -10.30 12.36
C THR A 99 -16.00 -10.29 11.40
N GLU A 100 -17.20 -10.56 11.91
CA GLU A 100 -18.46 -10.42 11.15
C GLU A 100 -18.89 -8.96 10.97
N ASN A 101 -18.08 -8.01 11.43
CA ASN A 101 -18.38 -6.59 11.31
C ASN A 101 -18.09 -6.09 9.89
N ILE A 102 -19.06 -5.35 9.36
CA ILE A 102 -18.93 -4.66 8.07
C ILE A 102 -18.02 -3.42 8.19
N GLU A 103 -17.97 -2.80 9.37
CA GLU A 103 -17.12 -1.63 9.59
C GLU A 103 -15.64 -1.98 9.70
N ARG A 104 -14.83 -1.27 8.90
CA ARG A 104 -13.39 -1.52 8.76
C ARG A 104 -12.58 -0.24 8.75
N PRO A 105 -12.47 0.43 9.91
CA PRO A 105 -11.81 1.72 10.01
C PRO A 105 -10.35 1.68 9.54
N LEU A 106 -9.56 0.67 9.90
CA LEU A 106 -8.15 0.56 9.52
C LEU A 106 -7.99 0.40 8.01
N THR A 107 -8.77 -0.51 7.40
CA THR A 107 -8.78 -0.67 5.94
C THR A 107 -9.21 0.62 5.26
N ARG A 108 -10.25 1.30 5.75
CA ARG A 108 -10.73 2.58 5.22
C ARG A 108 -9.67 3.68 5.30
N PHE A 109 -9.03 3.85 6.46
CA PHE A 109 -7.96 4.83 6.64
C PHE A 109 -6.76 4.52 5.74
N SER A 110 -6.41 3.24 5.58
CA SER A 110 -5.33 2.81 4.69
C SER A 110 -5.57 3.27 3.25
N LEU A 111 -6.82 3.18 2.76
CA LEU A 111 -7.21 3.62 1.43
C LEU A 111 -7.14 5.14 1.26
N TYR A 112 -7.53 5.92 2.26
CA TYR A 112 -7.38 7.38 2.21
C TYR A 112 -5.92 7.82 2.27
N LEU A 113 -5.10 7.14 3.09
CA LEU A 113 -3.67 7.45 3.19
C LEU A 113 -2.93 7.09 1.90
N ILE A 114 -3.20 5.93 1.28
CA ILE A 114 -2.55 5.59 0.00
C ILE A 114 -2.97 6.57 -1.10
N LEU A 115 -4.25 6.96 -1.15
CA LEU A 115 -4.74 7.96 -2.10
C LEU A 115 -3.98 9.27 -1.94
N PHE A 116 -3.88 9.77 -0.70
CA PHE A 116 -3.17 11.01 -0.40
C PHE A 116 -1.68 10.90 -0.77
N GLY A 117 -0.99 9.85 -0.30
CA GLY A 117 0.44 9.66 -0.54
C GLY A 117 0.81 9.54 -2.02
N VAL A 118 0.05 8.74 -2.78
CA VAL A 118 0.26 8.58 -4.23
C VAL A 118 -0.06 9.87 -4.97
N SER A 119 -1.15 10.56 -4.62
CA SER A 119 -1.50 11.85 -5.24
C SER A 119 -0.43 12.90 -4.99
N VAL A 120 0.11 12.98 -3.77
CA VAL A 120 1.22 13.89 -3.44
C VAL A 120 2.45 13.59 -4.30
N HIS A 121 2.85 12.32 -4.44
CA HIS A 121 3.96 11.94 -5.32
C HIS A 121 3.70 12.26 -6.80
N GLY A 122 2.49 12.00 -7.28
CA GLY A 122 2.09 12.32 -8.64
C GLY A 122 2.14 13.82 -8.92
N LEU A 123 1.47 14.62 -8.09
CA LEU A 123 1.40 16.07 -8.25
C LEU A 123 2.77 16.74 -8.09
N ILE A 124 3.56 16.33 -7.09
CA ILE A 124 4.88 16.94 -6.86
C ILE A 124 5.87 16.61 -7.99
N SER A 125 5.68 15.48 -8.68
CA SER A 125 6.51 15.10 -9.84
C SER A 125 6.32 16.02 -11.05
N LEU A 126 5.19 16.73 -11.12
CA LEU A 126 4.88 17.71 -12.17
C LEU A 126 5.52 19.08 -11.90
N VAL A 127 5.93 19.36 -10.66
CA VAL A 127 6.54 20.64 -10.31
C VAL A 127 7.92 20.76 -10.98
N PRO A 128 8.16 21.81 -11.78
CA PRO A 128 9.44 22.01 -12.44
C PRO A 128 10.57 22.08 -11.42
N ASN A 129 11.50 21.13 -11.50
CA ASN A 129 12.71 21.22 -10.71
C ASN A 129 13.55 22.35 -11.32
N LYS A 130 13.79 23.44 -10.56
CA LYS A 130 14.54 24.64 -11.01
C LYS A 130 15.97 24.38 -11.52
N TYR A 131 16.40 23.12 -11.54
CA TYR A 131 17.69 22.65 -12.04
C TYR A 131 17.55 21.47 -13.04
N LYS A 132 16.45 21.41 -13.81
CA LYS A 132 16.49 20.78 -15.14
C LYS A 132 17.30 21.71 -16.06
N THR A 133 18.60 21.79 -15.83
CA THR A 133 19.54 22.28 -16.83
C THR A 133 20.15 21.06 -17.48
N ILE A 134 19.80 20.92 -18.77
CA ILE A 134 20.28 19.98 -19.78
C ILE A 134 19.69 18.58 -19.67
#